data_AF-X0WTL2-F1
#
_entry.id   AF-X0WTL2-F1
#
_cell.length_a   1.000
_cell.length_b   1.000
_cell.length_c   1.000
_cell.angle_alpha   90.00
_cell.angle_beta   90.00
_cell.angle_gamma   90.00
#
_symmetry.space_group_name_H-M   'P 1'
#
loop_
_entity.id
_entity.type
_entity.pdbx_description
1 polymer ?
#
loop_
_entity_poly.entity_id
_entity_poly.type
_entity_poly.pdbx_seq_one_letter_code
_entity_poly.pdbx_strand_id
1 'polypeptide(L)'
;VQNVDYIYEPGPDAVFEGLLPKFVEMQIYHAILESIASEQSARMVAMRNATENAGELIDDLTLMYNKARQESITKELLDIVGGVEALTK
;
A
#
# COMPACT_ATOMS: atom_id res chain seq x y z
N VAL A 1 0.74 2.47 47.50
CA VAL A 1 1.59 3.33 46.66
C VAL A 1 2.46 4.12 47.62
N GLN A 2 3.79 3.94 47.61
CA GLN A 2 4.67 4.80 48.40
C GLN A 2 4.56 6.21 47.82
N ASN A 3 4.07 7.17 48.61
CA ASN A 3 4.18 8.57 48.26
C ASN A 3 5.66 8.94 48.32
N VAL A 4 6.27 9.08 47.15
CA VAL A 4 7.60 9.68 47.05
C VAL A 4 7.41 11.16 47.34
N ASP A 5 7.98 11.62 48.44
CA ASP A 5 7.90 13.02 48.84
C ASP A 5 8.92 13.81 48.03
N TYR A 6 8.45 14.60 47.06
CA TYR A 6 9.31 15.42 46.20
C TYR A 6 9.49 16.81 46.81
N ILE A 7 10.72 17.31 46.80
CA ILE A 7 11.00 18.71 47.11
C ILE A 7 10.79 19.51 45.84
N TYR A 8 9.80 20.41 45.85
CA TYR A 8 9.49 21.28 44.72
C TYR A 8 10.11 22.66 44.93
N GLU A 9 10.90 23.11 43.95
CA GLU A 9 11.45 24.46 43.93
C GLU A 9 11.09 25.11 42.59
N PRO A 10 10.52 26.34 42.56
CA PRO A 10 10.25 27.26 43.67
C PRO A 10 8.99 26.95 44.51
N GLY A 11 8.15 26.02 44.08
CA GLY A 11 6.98 25.53 44.80
C GLY A 11 6.10 24.66 43.89
N PRO A 12 5.20 23.82 44.44
CA PRO A 12 4.42 22.87 43.63
C PRO A 12 3.58 23.55 42.54
N ASP A 13 2.91 24.66 42.86
CA ASP A 13 2.03 25.38 41.93
C ASP A 13 2.83 25.98 40.76
N ALA A 14 3.96 26.64 41.05
CA ALA A 14 4.82 27.24 40.04
C ALA A 14 5.44 26.20 39.09
N VAL A 15 5.82 25.03 39.63
CA VAL A 15 6.32 23.91 38.83
C VAL A 15 5.19 23.34 37.95
N PHE A 16 3.98 23.20 38.51
CA PHE A 16 2.82 22.71 37.78
C PHE A 16 2.37 23.66 36.66
N GLU A 17 2.35 24.98 36.90
CA GLU A 17 2.05 26.01 35.90
C GLU A 17 2.98 25.94 34.69
N GLY A 18 4.25 25.59 34.90
CA GLY A 18 5.21 25.39 33.80
C GLY A 18 5.12 24.02 33.13
N LEU A 19 4.80 22.98 33.88
CA LEU A 19 4.74 21.60 33.36
C LEU A 19 3.46 21.30 32.60
N LEU A 20 2.31 21.80 33.06
CA LEU A 20 1.02 21.49 32.47
C LEU A 20 0.93 21.88 30.99
N PRO A 21 1.36 23.09 30.55
CA PRO A 21 1.38 23.43 29.13
C PRO A 21 2.31 22.53 28.33
N LYS A 22 3.51 22.23 28.83
CA LYS A 22 4.47 21.33 28.17
C LYS A 22 3.94 19.91 28.03
N PHE A 23 3.22 19.42 29.02
CA PHE A 23 2.57 18.12 28.96
C PHE A 23 1.52 18.09 27.85
N VAL A 24 0.66 19.12 27.77
CA VAL A 24 -0.35 19.22 26.70
C VAL A 24 0.31 19.33 25.32
N GLU A 25 1.35 20.15 25.17
CA GLU A 25 2.14 20.24 23.94
C GLU A 25 2.72 18.89 23.52
N MET A 26 3.29 18.14 24.48
CA MET A 26 3.85 16.83 24.24
C MET A 26 2.79 15.80 23.84
N GLN A 27 1.60 15.84 24.46
CA GLN A 27 0.48 14.96 24.09
C GLN A 27 0.00 15.23 22.66
N ILE A 28 -0.09 16.50 22.26
CA ILE A 28 -0.47 16.87 20.89
C ILE A 28 0.62 16.44 19.90
N TYR A 29 1.89 16.67 20.23
CA TYR A 29 3.01 16.24 19.40
C TYR A 29 3.02 14.72 19.21
N HIS A 30 2.79 13.96 20.28
CA HIS A 30 2.69 12.51 20.22
C HIS A 30 1.55 12.05 19.32
N ALA A 31 0.36 12.63 19.45
CA ALA A 31 -0.80 12.31 18.61
C ALA A 31 -0.52 12.57 17.12
N ILE A 32 0.22 13.65 16.79
CA ILE A 32 0.63 13.93 15.41
C ILE A 32 1.58 12.85 14.88
N LEU A 33 2.57 12.43 15.68
CA LEU A 33 3.48 11.36 15.30
C LEU A 33 2.75 10.03 15.06
N GLU A 34 1.81 9.68 15.94
CA GLU A 34 0.97 8.49 15.78
C GLU A 34 0.10 8.58 14.51
N SER A 35 -0.45 9.76 14.20
CA SER A 35 -1.22 9.98 12.99
C SER A 35 -0.37 9.79 11.73
N ILE A 36 0.85 10.30 11.70
CA ILE A 36 1.77 10.14 10.56
C ILE A 36 2.16 8.67 10.40
N ALA A 37 2.49 7.98 11.50
CA ALA A 37 2.80 6.55 11.46
C ALA A 37 1.60 5.73 10.94
N SER A 38 0.39 6.06 11.41
CA SER A 38 -0.86 5.44 10.95
C SER A 38 -1.12 5.69 9.47
N GLU A 39 -0.86 6.90 8.97
CA GLU A 39 -0.97 7.24 7.55
C GLU A 39 -0.02 6.40 6.69
N GLN A 40 1.25 6.27 7.09
CA GLN A 40 2.21 5.45 6.36
C GLN A 40 1.82 3.96 6.37
N SER A 41 1.33 3.46 7.50
CA SER A 41 0.80 2.09 7.60
C SER A 41 -0.38 1.86 6.65
N ALA A 42 -1.37 2.76 6.68
CA ALA A 42 -2.53 2.70 5.79
C ALA A 42 -2.13 2.76 4.31
N ARG A 43 -1.17 3.63 3.96
CA ARG A 43 -0.62 3.75 2.61
C ARG A 43 0.06 2.46 2.17
N MET A 44 0.89 1.85 3.02
CA MET A 44 1.56 0.59 2.70
C MET A 44 0.55 -0.52 2.42
N VAL A 45 -0.51 -0.65 3.23
CA VAL A 45 -1.57 -1.64 3.00
C VAL A 45 -2.30 -1.38 1.69
N ALA A 46 -2.69 -0.12 1.42
CA ALA A 46 -3.36 0.24 0.17
C ALA A 46 -2.51 -0.07 -1.07
N MET A 47 -1.20 0.25 -1.02
CA MET A 47 -0.28 -0.02 -2.13
C MET A 47 -0.01 -1.51 -2.30
N ARG A 48 0.05 -2.29 -1.21
CA ARG A 48 0.18 -3.74 -1.28
C ARG A 48 -1.03 -4.36 -2.00
N ASN A 49 -2.25 -3.96 -1.62
CA ASN A 49 -3.47 -4.42 -2.29
C ASN A 49 -3.48 -4.00 -3.77
N ALA A 50 -3.04 -2.77 -4.08
CA ALA A 50 -2.92 -2.32 -5.46
C ALA A 50 -1.92 -3.16 -6.28
N THR A 51 -0.82 -3.58 -5.65
CA THR A 51 0.20 -4.44 -6.27
C THR A 51 -0.34 -5.84 -6.52
N GLU A 52 -1.06 -6.41 -5.56
CA GLU A 52 -1.73 -7.71 -5.68
C GLU A 52 -2.74 -7.70 -6.83
N ASN A 53 -3.62 -6.69 -6.88
CA ASN A 53 -4.60 -6.54 -7.96
C ASN A 53 -3.93 -6.35 -9.34
N ALA A 54 -2.80 -5.63 -9.40
CA ALA A 54 -2.04 -5.48 -10.63
C ALA A 54 -1.43 -6.82 -11.08
N GLY A 55 -0.98 -7.65 -10.14
CA GLY A 55 -0.50 -9.01 -10.39
C GLY A 55 -1.58 -9.88 -11.02
N GLU A 56 -2.79 -9.90 -10.44
CA GLU A 56 -3.94 -10.64 -10.99
C GLU A 56 -4.26 -10.20 -12.42
N LEU A 57 -4.25 -8.89 -12.69
CA LEU A 57 -4.52 -8.36 -14.03
C LEU A 57 -3.43 -8.77 -15.04
N ILE A 58 -2.17 -8.81 -14.62
CA ILE A 58 -1.06 -9.26 -15.48
C ILE A 58 -1.26 -10.73 -15.86
N ASP A 59 -1.66 -11.58 -14.93
CA ASP A 59 -1.88 -13.00 -15.17
C ASP A 59 -3.03 -13.21 -16.17
N ASP A 60 -4.14 -12.50 -15.98
CA ASP A 60 -5.29 -12.54 -16.89
C ASP A 60 -4.92 -12.07 -18.30
N LEU A 61 -4.22 -10.93 -18.42
CA LEU A 61 -3.77 -10.40 -19.71
C LEU A 61 -2.76 -11.33 -20.38
N THR A 62 -1.90 -12.00 -19.61
CA THR A 62 -0.95 -12.98 -20.13
C THR A 62 -1.66 -14.21 -20.70
N LEU A 63 -2.71 -14.68 -20.03
CA LEU A 63 -3.55 -15.77 -20.53
C LEU A 63 -4.24 -15.37 -21.84
N MET A 64 -4.85 -14.18 -21.88
CA MET A 64 -5.48 -13.63 -23.08
C MET A 64 -4.50 -13.49 -24.24
N TYR A 65 -3.30 -12.96 -23.97
CA TYR A 65 -2.24 -12.83 -24.96
C TYR A 65 -1.85 -14.18 -25.57
N ASN A 66 -1.63 -15.20 -24.72
CA ASN A 66 -1.27 -16.54 -25.20
C ASN A 66 -2.39 -17.18 -26.04
N LYS A 67 -3.65 -16.97 -25.65
CA LYS A 67 -4.81 -17.45 -26.43
C LYS A 67 -4.88 -16.76 -27.79
N ALA A 68 -4.79 -15.43 -27.83
CA ALA A 68 -4.79 -14.66 -29.09
C ALA A 68 -3.62 -15.06 -29.99
N ARG A 69 -2.43 -15.32 -29.41
CA ARG A 69 -1.27 -15.81 -30.15
C ARG A 69 -1.55 -17.17 -30.80
N GLN A 70 -2.14 -18.12 -30.06
CA GLN A 70 -2.49 -19.43 -30.59
C GLN A 70 -3.52 -19.33 -31.72
N GLU A 71 -4.57 -18.52 -31.53
CA GLU A 71 -5.58 -18.27 -32.56
C GLU A 71 -4.96 -17.67 -33.84
N SER A 72 -4.02 -16.72 -33.71
CA SER A 72 -3.30 -16.14 -34.85
C SER A 72 -2.48 -17.19 -35.61
N ILE A 73 -1.72 -18.02 -34.90
CA ILE A 73 -0.91 -19.10 -35.52
C ILE A 73 -1.83 -20.09 -36.26
N THR A 74 -2.93 -20.53 -35.63
CA THR A 74 -3.88 -21.44 -36.28
C THR A 74 -4.50 -20.81 -37.52
N LYS A 75 -4.87 -19.53 -37.47
CA LYS A 75 -5.40 -18.81 -38.62
C LYS A 75 -4.39 -18.73 -39.77
N GLU A 76 -3.15 -18.36 -39.48
CA GLU A 76 -2.08 -18.32 -40.49
C GLU A 76 -1.86 -19.69 -41.14
N LEU A 77 -1.87 -20.77 -40.35
CA LEU A 77 -1.74 -22.14 -40.89
C LEU A 77 -2.94 -22.53 -41.78
N LEU A 78 -4.16 -22.17 -41.38
CA LEU A 78 -5.36 -22.41 -42.19
C LEU A 78 -5.31 -21.63 -43.52
N ASP A 79 -4.87 -20.38 -43.48
CA ASP A 79 -4.71 -19.55 -44.69
C ASP A 79 -3.65 -20.15 -45.64
N ILE A 80 -2.52 -20.66 -45.11
CA ILE A 80 -1.50 -21.35 -45.91
C ILE A 80 -2.06 -22.61 -46.57
N VAL A 81 -2.73 -23.48 -45.80
CA VAL A 81 -3.28 -24.74 -46.32
C VAL A 81 -4.37 -24.47 -47.35
N GLY A 82 -5.29 -23.53 -47.08
CA GLY A 82 -6.34 -23.14 -48.01
C GLY A 82 -5.78 -22.54 -49.31
N GLY A 83 -4.72 -21.73 -49.23
CA GLY A 83 -4.03 -21.19 -50.39
C GLY A 83 -3.36 -22.27 -51.25
N VAL A 84 -2.72 -23.27 -50.64
CA VAL A 84 -2.12 -24.41 -51.35
C VAL A 84 -3.18 -25.29 -52.01
N GLU A 85 -4.28 -25.60 -51.32
CA GLU A 85 -5.38 -26.38 -51.89
C GLU A 85 -6.02 -25.67 -53.09
N ALA A 86 -6.16 -24.34 -53.05
CA ALA A 86 -6.71 -23.55 -54.15
C ALA A 86 -5.82 -23.55 -55.40
N LEU A 87 -4.51 -23.75 -55.26
CA LEU A 87 -3.57 -23.88 -56.39
C LEU A 87 -3.57 -25.28 -57.02
N THR A 88 -4.06 -26.29 -56.30
CA THR A 88 -4.00 -27.70 -56.72
C THR A 88 -5.25 -28.14 -57.48
N LYS A 89 -6.34 -27.36 -57.40
CA LYS A 89 -7.57 -27.52 -58.20
C LYS A 89 -7.55 -26.63 -59.43
#